data_AF-A0A2N5ICC0-F1
#
_entry.id   AF-A0A2N5ICC0-F1
#
_cell.length_a   1.000
_cell.length_b   1.000
_cell.length_c   1.000
_cell.angle_alpha   90.00
_cell.angle_beta   90.00
_cell.angle_gamma   90.00
#
_symmetry.space_group_name_H-M   'P 1'
#
loop_
_entity.id
_entity.type
_entity.pdbx_description
1 polymer ?
#
loop_
_entity_poly.entity_id
_entity_poly.type
_entity_poly.pdbx_seq_one_letter_code
_entity_poly.pdbx_strand_id
1 'polypeptide(L)'
;MESLILDNPVFNVKGQGKDMLLKTLELGIACVGYHKFSGFRLDDKKGIVLYWTDTEKEGYQKFMLESEPKDIVDQVFEAVSHFKLKLEKNEDEFWDLPIDDCEVGNDLGWRVYTEQWGHIDEDWQPCLAIVPSYLWIGK
;
A
#
# COMPACT_ATOMS: atom_id res chain seq x y z
N MET A 1 -9.97 3.52 24.73
CA MET A 1 -9.48 2.40 23.91
C MET A 1 -8.12 2.87 23.42
N GLU A 2 -7.03 2.37 23.99
CA GLU A 2 -5.68 2.75 23.54
C GLU A 2 -5.51 2.25 22.10
N SER A 3 -5.21 3.15 21.17
CA SER A 3 -4.87 2.77 19.80
C SER A 3 -3.55 2.01 19.84
N LEU A 4 -3.55 0.80 19.28
CA LEU A 4 -2.35 -0.02 19.15
C LEU A 4 -1.49 0.59 18.02
N ILE A 5 -0.75 1.65 18.34
CA ILE A 5 0.21 2.25 17.40
C ILE A 5 1.37 1.26 17.30
N LEU A 6 1.53 0.69 16.11
CA LEU A 6 2.61 -0.24 15.80
C LEU A 6 3.64 0.53 14.97
N ASP A 7 4.91 0.45 15.36
CA ASP A 7 5.99 1.09 14.60
C ASP A 7 6.23 0.34 13.29
N ASN A 8 5.95 1.01 12.16
CA ASN A 8 6.20 0.51 10.79
C ASN A 8 5.69 -0.92 10.48
N PRO A 9 4.46 -1.32 10.84
CA PRO A 9 4.00 -2.67 10.54
C PRO A 9 3.91 -2.89 9.04
N VAL A 10 4.32 -4.11 8.66
CA VAL A 10 4.06 -4.70 7.36
C VAL A 10 3.01 -5.79 7.57
N PHE A 11 1.93 -5.73 6.80
CA PHE A 11 0.87 -6.74 6.90
C PHE A 11 0.40 -7.19 5.52
N ASN A 12 -0.04 -8.44 5.51
CA ASN A 12 -0.50 -9.16 4.32
C ASN A 12 -2.02 -9.38 4.47
N VAL A 13 -2.82 -8.73 3.63
CA VAL A 13 -4.28 -8.83 3.64
C VAL A 13 -4.74 -9.77 2.54
N LYS A 14 -5.28 -10.93 2.91
CA LYS A 14 -5.82 -11.91 1.97
C LYS A 14 -7.16 -11.44 1.38
N GLY A 15 -7.28 -11.58 0.06
CA GLY A 15 -8.47 -11.25 -0.70
C GLY A 15 -8.24 -10.10 -1.67
N GLN A 16 -8.97 -10.13 -2.77
CA GLN A 16 -8.85 -9.19 -3.87
C GLN A 16 -10.05 -8.27 -3.98
N GLY A 17 -9.96 -7.33 -4.92
CA GLY A 17 -11.06 -6.46 -5.28
C GLY A 17 -11.15 -5.22 -4.40
N LYS A 18 -12.02 -4.32 -4.83
CA LYS A 18 -12.20 -3.00 -4.25
C LYS A 18 -12.58 -3.05 -2.77
N ASP A 19 -13.52 -3.91 -2.39
CA ASP A 19 -13.97 -4.02 -0.99
C ASP A 19 -12.82 -4.44 -0.07
N MET A 20 -11.94 -5.30 -0.55
CA MET A 20 -10.79 -5.74 0.25
C MET A 20 -9.68 -4.71 0.26
N LEU A 21 -9.49 -3.96 -0.83
CA LEU A 21 -8.63 -2.79 -0.83
C LEU A 21 -9.13 -1.72 0.14
N LEU A 22 -10.44 -1.48 0.25
CA LEU A 22 -11.00 -0.55 1.23
C LEU A 22 -10.63 -0.97 2.65
N LYS A 23 -10.88 -2.23 3.03
CA LYS A 23 -10.52 -2.73 4.36
C LYS A 23 -9.01 -2.68 4.63
N THR A 24 -8.21 -2.90 3.58
CA THR A 24 -6.76 -2.81 3.61
C THR A 24 -6.30 -1.38 3.94
N LEU A 25 -6.90 -0.38 3.29
CA LEU A 25 -6.65 1.03 3.55
C LEU A 25 -7.09 1.44 4.97
N GLU A 26 -8.28 1.01 5.40
CA GLU A 26 -8.80 1.26 6.75
C GLU A 26 -7.89 0.67 7.84
N LEU A 27 -7.37 -0.54 7.62
CA LEU A 27 -6.41 -1.18 8.52
C LEU A 27 -5.10 -0.39 8.59
N GLY A 28 -4.57 0.06 7.45
CA GLY A 28 -3.35 0.86 7.38
C GLY A 28 -3.46 2.16 8.18
N ILE A 29 -4.54 2.89 7.98
CA ILE A 29 -4.86 4.10 8.74
C ILE A 29 -4.95 3.85 10.24
N ALA A 30 -5.58 2.75 10.65
CA ALA A 30 -5.71 2.40 12.06
C ALA A 30 -4.35 2.16 12.74
N CYS A 31 -3.34 1.71 11.99
CA CYS A 31 -1.98 1.51 12.50
C CYS A 31 -1.19 2.81 12.63
N VAL A 32 -1.34 3.76 11.69
CA VAL A 32 -0.54 5.01 11.66
C VAL A 32 -1.19 6.18 12.40
N GLY A 33 -2.51 6.14 12.63
CA GLY A 33 -3.24 7.22 13.31
C GLY A 33 -3.58 8.43 12.44
N TYR A 34 -3.27 8.39 11.14
CA TYR A 34 -3.64 9.40 10.15
C TYR A 34 -4.85 8.98 9.34
N HIS A 35 -5.94 9.75 9.41
CA HIS A 35 -7.23 9.34 8.84
C HIS A 35 -7.53 9.87 7.44
N LYS A 36 -6.64 10.68 6.86
CA LYS A 36 -6.86 11.31 5.55
C LYS A 36 -5.59 11.30 4.71
N PHE A 37 -5.80 11.25 3.40
CA PHE A 37 -4.74 11.31 2.41
C PHE A 37 -4.78 12.63 1.63
N SER A 38 -3.62 13.23 1.39
CA SER A 38 -3.41 14.43 0.56
C SER A 38 -3.25 14.09 -0.92
N GLY A 39 -2.70 12.93 -1.22
CA GLY A 39 -2.39 12.50 -2.58
C GLY A 39 -1.72 11.13 -2.62
N PHE A 40 -1.27 10.75 -3.82
CA PHE A 40 -0.64 9.46 -4.07
C PHE A 40 0.48 9.58 -5.10
N ARG A 41 1.33 8.56 -5.16
CA ARG A 41 2.31 8.35 -6.24
C ARG A 41 2.28 6.88 -6.64
N LEU A 42 2.54 6.60 -7.91
CA LEU A 42 2.83 5.25 -8.37
C LEU A 42 4.35 5.06 -8.41
N ASP A 43 4.82 4.00 -7.77
CA ASP A 43 6.22 3.60 -7.68
C ASP A 43 6.31 2.17 -8.22
N ASP A 44 7.18 1.95 -9.20
CA ASP A 44 7.31 0.66 -9.88
C ASP A 44 7.70 -0.49 -8.93
N LYS A 45 8.33 -0.17 -7.80
CA LYS A 45 8.77 -1.14 -6.79
C LYS A 45 7.84 -1.20 -5.58
N LYS A 46 7.29 -0.06 -5.16
CA LYS A 46 6.49 0.04 -3.92
C LYS A 46 4.98 0.00 -4.16
N GLY A 47 4.53 -0.05 -5.41
CA GLY A 47 3.12 -0.02 -5.75
C GLY A 47 2.55 1.39 -5.71
N ILE A 48 1.42 1.55 -5.02
CA ILE A 48 0.85 2.88 -4.76
C ILE A 48 1.30 3.38 -3.39
N VAL A 49 1.89 4.56 -3.37
CA VAL A 49 2.31 5.27 -2.15
C VAL A 49 1.32 6.38 -1.86
N LEU A 50 0.67 6.35 -0.70
CA LEU A 50 -0.28 7.36 -0.23
C LEU A 50 0.39 8.28 0.77
N TYR A 51 0.06 9.57 0.65
CA TYR A 51 0.62 10.65 1.46
C TYR A 51 -0.45 11.23 2.37
N TRP A 52 -0.07 11.63 3.58
CA TRP A 52 -0.95 12.34 4.52
C TRP A 52 -0.77 13.86 4.47
N THR A 53 0.27 14.34 3.78
CA THR A 53 0.53 15.77 3.52
C THR A 53 1.07 15.98 2.10
N ASP A 54 1.06 17.21 1.60
CA ASP A 54 1.59 17.52 0.28
C ASP A 54 3.11 17.32 0.24
N THR A 55 3.63 16.89 -0.91
CA THR A 55 5.05 16.63 -1.12
C THR A 55 5.55 17.18 -2.46
N GLU A 56 6.86 17.37 -2.58
CA GLU A 56 7.56 17.71 -3.82
C GLU A 56 8.12 16.47 -4.54
N LYS A 57 7.84 15.25 -4.04
CA LYS A 57 8.30 13.99 -4.67
C LYS A 57 7.81 13.88 -6.11
N GLU A 58 8.71 13.46 -7.00
CA GLU A 58 8.39 13.21 -8.41
C GLU A 58 7.27 12.18 -8.55
N GLY A 59 6.28 12.46 -9.41
CA GLY A 59 5.13 11.58 -9.64
C GLY A 59 4.01 11.70 -8.61
N TYR A 60 4.14 12.59 -7.61
CA TYR A 60 3.06 12.91 -6.69
C TYR A 60 1.86 13.51 -7.42
N GLN A 61 0.68 12.97 -7.13
CA GLN A 61 -0.61 13.39 -7.61
C GLN A 61 -1.48 13.76 -6.42
N LYS A 62 -1.79 15.04 -6.30
CA LYS A 62 -2.62 15.58 -5.23
C LYS A 62 -4.09 15.20 -5.45
N PHE A 63 -4.75 14.75 -4.39
CA PHE A 63 -6.21 14.64 -4.38
C PHE A 63 -6.83 16.03 -4.31
N MET A 64 -7.99 16.22 -4.96
CA MET A 64 -8.67 17.52 -4.98
C MET A 64 -8.98 18.02 -3.56
N LEU A 65 -9.28 17.10 -2.64
CA LEU A 65 -9.52 17.34 -1.23
C LEU A 65 -8.79 16.27 -0.42
N GLU A 66 -8.47 16.56 0.84
CA GLU A 66 -8.06 15.52 1.78
C GLU A 66 -9.17 14.47 1.88
N SER A 67 -8.80 13.20 1.65
CA SER A 67 -9.76 12.13 1.37
C SER A 67 -9.57 10.93 2.29
N GLU A 68 -10.67 10.32 2.73
CA GLU A 68 -10.66 9.08 3.52
C GLU A 68 -10.56 7.84 2.60
N PRO A 69 -10.26 6.64 3.12
CA PRO A 69 -10.18 5.41 2.32
C PRO A 69 -11.35 5.20 1.35
N LYS A 70 -12.58 5.43 1.82
CA LYS A 70 -13.80 5.25 1.02
C LYS A 70 -13.88 6.19 -0.18
N ASP A 71 -13.23 7.35 -0.10
CA ASP A 71 -13.28 8.40 -1.12
C ASP A 71 -12.25 8.13 -2.23
N ILE A 72 -11.15 7.44 -1.91
CA ILE A 72 -10.04 7.18 -2.86
C ILE A 72 -9.99 5.75 -3.37
N VAL A 73 -10.69 4.80 -2.75
CA VAL A 73 -10.53 3.37 -3.07
C VAL A 73 -10.77 3.05 -4.54
N ASP A 74 -11.71 3.71 -5.21
CA ASP A 74 -11.93 3.54 -6.66
C ASP A 74 -10.71 3.94 -7.47
N GLN A 75 -10.18 5.14 -7.19
CA GLN A 75 -9.01 5.69 -7.88
C GLN A 75 -7.76 4.84 -7.63
N VAL A 76 -7.55 4.42 -6.38
CA VAL A 76 -6.43 3.53 -5.99
C VAL A 76 -6.58 2.17 -6.69
N PHE A 77 -7.78 1.59 -6.70
CA PHE A 77 -8.04 0.30 -7.34
C PHE A 77 -7.78 0.36 -8.84
N GLU A 78 -8.27 1.40 -9.51
CA GLU A 78 -8.04 1.62 -10.95
C GLU A 78 -6.55 1.83 -11.24
N ALA A 79 -5.89 2.70 -10.47
CA ALA A 79 -4.47 2.98 -10.63
C ALA A 79 -3.65 1.70 -10.50
N VAL A 80 -3.87 0.89 -9.46
CA VAL A 80 -3.14 -0.35 -9.27
C VAL A 80 -3.51 -1.44 -10.29
N SER A 81 -4.74 -1.43 -10.82
CA SER A 81 -5.17 -2.39 -11.85
C SER A 81 -4.59 -2.07 -13.23
N HIS A 82 -4.39 -0.78 -13.55
CA HIS A 82 -3.85 -0.33 -14.83
C HIS A 82 -2.34 -0.22 -14.82
N PHE A 83 -1.75 0.09 -13.66
CA PHE A 83 -0.32 0.02 -13.45
C PHE A 83 0.05 -1.45 -13.37
N LYS A 84 0.44 -2.04 -14.52
CA LYS A 84 1.11 -3.35 -14.54
C LYS A 84 2.42 -3.17 -13.79
N LEU A 85 2.37 -3.26 -12.47
CA LEU A 85 3.53 -3.26 -11.62
C LEU A 85 4.43 -4.38 -12.14
N LYS A 86 5.53 -3.97 -12.76
CA LYS A 86 6.64 -4.87 -13.03
C LYS A 86 7.31 -5.11 -11.69
N LEU A 87 6.67 -5.93 -10.86
CA LEU A 87 7.29 -6.52 -9.68
C LEU A 87 8.36 -7.50 -10.21
N GLU A 88 9.44 -6.94 -10.74
CA GLU A 88 10.65 -7.68 -11.07
C GLU A 88 11.27 -8.09 -9.73
N LYS A 89 11.57 -9.39 -9.59
CA LYS A 89 12.26 -9.98 -8.43
C LYS A 89 13.38 -9.06 -7.93
N ASN A 90 13.12 -8.30 -6.87
CA ASN A 90 14.16 -7.60 -6.12
C ASN A 90 14.38 -8.36 -4.82
N GLU A 91 15.30 -9.33 -4.85
CA GLU A 91 15.65 -10.16 -3.70
C GLU A 91 16.32 -9.35 -2.56
N ASP A 92 16.81 -8.14 -2.87
CA ASP A 92 17.56 -7.26 -1.95
C ASP A 92 16.71 -6.14 -1.33
N GLU A 93 15.47 -5.93 -1.79
CA GLU A 93 14.56 -4.94 -1.21
C GLU A 93 13.45 -5.68 -0.45
N PHE A 94 13.06 -5.19 0.73
CA PHE A 94 12.00 -5.72 1.61
C PHE A 94 10.59 -5.84 0.96
N TRP A 95 10.51 -5.68 -0.36
CA TRP A 95 9.35 -5.35 -1.16
C TRP A 95 8.83 -6.47 -2.06
N ASP A 96 9.56 -7.56 -2.30
CA ASP A 96 9.03 -8.65 -3.15
C ASP A 96 9.39 -10.06 -2.67
N LEU A 97 8.44 -10.99 -2.85
CA LEU A 97 8.75 -12.37 -3.22
C LEU A 97 8.21 -12.62 -4.65
N PRO A 98 8.89 -13.43 -5.45
CA PRO A 98 8.64 -13.55 -6.88
C PRO A 98 7.30 -14.08 -7.39
N ILE A 99 7.05 -13.76 -8.67
CA ILE A 99 5.96 -14.22 -9.58
C ILE A 99 6.22 -15.59 -10.25
N ASP A 100 7.30 -16.33 -9.94
CA ASP A 100 7.60 -17.58 -10.65
C ASP A 100 7.11 -18.84 -9.92
N ASP A 101 6.24 -19.58 -10.62
CA ASP A 101 5.98 -21.02 -10.49
C ASP A 101 5.49 -21.58 -9.14
N CYS A 102 4.23 -21.28 -8.78
CA CYS A 102 3.48 -22.24 -7.97
C CYS A 102 2.02 -22.38 -8.41
N GLU A 103 1.73 -23.54 -9.00
CA GLU A 103 0.38 -24.07 -9.20
C GLU A 103 -0.25 -24.50 -7.86
N VAL A 104 -0.47 -23.56 -6.94
CA VAL A 104 -1.24 -23.80 -5.73
C VAL A 104 -2.19 -22.62 -5.49
N GLY A 105 -3.42 -22.78 -5.96
CA GLY A 105 -4.64 -21.99 -5.72
C GLY A 105 -4.52 -20.52 -5.27
N ASN A 106 -4.73 -19.58 -6.19
CA ASN A 106 -5.38 -18.27 -6.04
C ASN A 106 -5.29 -17.51 -4.69
N ASP A 107 -4.08 -17.34 -4.14
CA ASP A 107 -3.83 -16.56 -2.91
C ASP A 107 -3.41 -15.11 -3.18
N LEU A 108 -4.16 -14.40 -4.03
CA LEU A 108 -3.91 -12.97 -4.27
C LEU A 108 -4.48 -12.10 -3.14
N GLY A 109 -3.73 -11.07 -2.76
CA GLY A 109 -4.11 -10.11 -1.74
C GLY A 109 -3.34 -8.81 -1.87
N TRP A 110 -3.24 -8.09 -0.76
CA TRP A 110 -2.56 -6.81 -0.67
C TRP A 110 -1.48 -6.88 0.39
N ARG A 111 -0.25 -6.51 0.05
CA ARG A 111 0.76 -6.22 1.06
C ARG A 111 0.75 -4.73 1.31
N VAL A 112 0.77 -4.39 2.59
CA VAL A 112 0.69 -3.02 3.06
C VAL A 112 1.85 -2.75 3.96
N TYR A 113 2.44 -1.60 3.74
CA TYR A 113 3.50 -1.04 4.52
C TYR A 113 2.99 0.28 5.05
N THR A 114 3.04 0.41 6.35
CA THR A 114 2.71 1.66 7.01
C THR A 114 4.01 2.35 7.37
N GLU A 115 4.05 3.65 7.15
CA GLU A 115 5.17 4.47 7.61
C GLU A 115 4.85 5.00 9.01
N GLN A 116 5.83 4.88 9.87
CA GLN A 116 6.00 5.65 11.08
C GLN A 116 7.50 5.93 11.20
N TRP A 117 7.95 7.18 10.97
CA TRP A 117 9.36 7.61 11.09
C TRP A 117 10.29 7.44 9.87
N GLY A 118 9.77 7.53 8.65
CA GLY A 118 10.54 7.85 7.45
C GLY A 118 10.87 6.67 6.55
N HIS A 119 10.26 5.51 6.72
CA HIS A 119 10.75 4.27 6.09
C HIS A 119 10.17 4.00 4.68
N ILE A 120 9.09 4.69 4.30
CA ILE A 120 8.66 4.69 2.90
C ILE A 120 9.47 5.77 2.19
N ASP A 121 10.46 5.36 1.40
CA ASP A 121 11.24 6.26 0.54
C ASP A 121 12.07 7.33 1.28
N GLU A 122 12.55 6.99 2.49
CA GLU A 122 13.31 7.90 3.37
C GLU A 122 12.56 9.23 3.65
N ASP A 123 11.23 9.17 3.67
CA ASP A 123 10.35 10.32 3.73
C ASP A 123 9.27 10.15 4.81
N TRP A 124 8.98 11.24 5.51
CA TRP A 124 8.00 11.31 6.61
C TRP A 124 6.58 11.65 6.11
N GLN A 125 6.45 12.04 4.83
CA GLN A 125 5.20 12.47 4.21
C GLN A 125 4.33 11.34 3.66
N PRO A 126 4.86 10.20 3.18
CA PRO A 126 4.08 9.01 2.91
C PRO A 126 3.62 8.38 4.22
N CYS A 127 2.38 7.91 4.29
CA CYS A 127 1.89 7.16 5.44
C CYS A 127 1.60 5.69 5.11
N LEU A 128 1.42 5.36 3.83
CA LEU A 128 1.05 4.02 3.40
C LEU A 128 1.63 3.69 2.04
N ALA A 129 2.12 2.47 1.85
CA ALA A 129 2.42 1.91 0.54
C ALA A 129 1.70 0.57 0.39
N ILE A 130 1.07 0.36 -0.76
CA ILE A 130 0.26 -0.81 -1.04
C ILE A 130 0.69 -1.42 -2.37
N VAL A 131 0.89 -2.73 -2.35
CA VAL A 131 1.22 -3.53 -3.53
C VAL A 131 0.33 -4.77 -3.59
N PRO A 132 -0.24 -5.14 -4.75
CA PRO A 132 -0.83 -6.46 -4.94
C PRO A 132 0.24 -7.53 -4.71
N SER A 133 -0.05 -8.52 -3.87
CA SER A 133 0.91 -9.58 -3.55
C SER A 133 0.21 -10.93 -3.55
N TYR A 134 0.89 -11.97 -4.04
CA TYR A 134 0.52 -13.33 -3.68
C TYR A 134 0.91 -13.55 -2.22
N LEU A 135 -0.07 -13.90 -1.39
CA LEU A 135 0.11 -14.13 0.03
C LEU A 135 0.23 -15.63 0.24
N TRP A 136 1.43 -16.14 0.01
CA TRP A 136 1.75 -17.52 0.35
C TRP A 136 1.52 -17.69 1.86
N ILE A 137 0.43 -18.36 2.23
CA ILE A 137 0.26 -18.84 3.59
C ILE A 137 1.38 -19.85 3.80
N GLY A 138 2.24 -19.57 4.79
CA GLY A 138 3.44 -20.33 5.07
C GLY A 138 3.23 -21.84 5.06
N LYS A 139 4.25 -22.54 4.57
CA LYS A 139 4.64 -23.77 5.23
C LYS A 139 5.37 -23.43 6.52
#